data_AF-A0AAV6YZU2-F1
#
_entry.id   AF-A0AAV6YZU2-F1
#
_cell.length_a   1.000
_cell.length_b   1.000
_cell.length_c   1.000
_cell.angle_alpha   90.00
_cell.angle_beta   90.00
_cell.angle_gamma   90.00
#
_symmetry.space_group_name_H-M   'P 1'
#
loop_
_entity.id
_entity.type
_entity.pdbx_description
1 polymer ?
#
loop_
_entity_poly.entity_id
_entity_poly.type
_entity_poly.pdbx_seq_one_letter_code
_entity_poly.pdbx_strand_id
1 'polypeptide(L)'
;MWRARLLHLCHFSLVGLFSVIQATCDLDPITGDDAEFCRGGLHVVYPGIGDVSCKHIPLCQNFTHDLINVWGPPVVTFPNAQE
;
A
#
# COMPACT_ATOMS: atom_id res chain seq x y z
N MET A 1 -22.17 16.22 44.07
CA MET A 1 -21.39 15.21 43.30
C MET A 1 -21.31 15.60 41.82
N TRP A 2 -20.76 16.79 41.50
CA TRP A 2 -20.73 17.33 40.12
C TRP A 2 -19.36 17.21 39.45
N ARG A 3 -18.35 16.70 40.17
CA ARG A 3 -16.96 16.59 39.69
C ARG A 3 -16.71 15.33 38.84
N ALA A 4 -17.51 14.28 39.00
CA ALA A 4 -17.32 13.00 38.29
C ALA A 4 -17.93 12.96 36.87
N ARG A 5 -18.87 13.86 36.55
CA ARG A 5 -19.51 13.91 35.23
C ARG A 5 -18.72 14.73 34.20
N LEU A 6 -17.81 15.60 34.64
CA LEU A 6 -16.95 16.39 33.73
C LEU A 6 -15.79 15.56 33.14
N LEU A 7 -15.21 14.61 33.88
CA LEU A 7 -14.09 13.80 33.35
C LEU A 7 -14.52 12.83 32.24
N HIS A 8 -15.74 12.29 32.29
CA HIS A 8 -16.24 11.35 31.29
C HIS A 8 -16.46 11.99 29.91
N LEU A 9 -16.78 13.28 29.88
CA LEU A 9 -16.96 14.05 28.65
C LEU A 9 -15.62 14.42 27.99
N CYS A 10 -14.53 14.50 28.77
CA CYS A 10 -13.19 14.77 28.23
C CYS A 10 -12.58 13.51 27.61
N HIS A 11 -12.81 12.34 28.23
CA HIS A 11 -12.32 11.05 27.69
C HIS A 11 -13.00 10.66 26.37
N PHE A 12 -14.28 10.97 26.20
CA PHE A 12 -15.00 10.68 24.95
C PHE A 12 -14.62 11.61 23.78
N SER A 13 -14.04 12.77 24.06
CA SER A 13 -13.64 13.76 23.04
C SER A 13 -12.29 13.46 22.38
N LEU A 14 -11.37 12.76 23.07
CA LEU A 14 -10.03 12.45 22.55
C LEU A 14 -9.98 11.20 21.66
N VAL A 15 -10.88 10.24 21.86
CA VAL A 15 -10.85 8.95 21.14
C VAL A 15 -11.39 9.09 19.70
N GLY A 16 -12.24 10.09 19.43
CA GLY A 16 -12.83 10.31 18.11
C GLY A 16 -11.91 10.98 17.06
N LEU A 17 -10.77 11.54 17.48
CA LEU A 17 -9.83 12.26 16.60
C LEU A 17 -8.69 11.37 16.04
N PHE A 18 -8.57 10.13 16.49
CA PHE A 18 -7.45 9.25 16.10
C PHE A 18 -7.73 8.39 14.86
N SER A 19 -8.93 8.43 14.28
CA SER A 19 -9.35 7.47 13.24
C SER A 19 -9.23 7.92 11.78
N VAL A 20 -8.71 9.10 11.48
CA VAL A 20 -8.67 9.58 10.08
C VAL A 20 -7.27 10.09 9.78
N ILE A 21 -6.33 9.20 9.41
CA ILE A 21 -5.55 9.16 8.14
C ILE A 21 -4.65 7.90 8.16
N GLN A 22 -5.19 6.69 8.30
CA GLN A 22 -4.39 5.52 7.93
C GLN A 22 -4.59 5.35 6.42
N ALA A 23 -3.75 6.02 5.62
CA ALA A 23 -3.74 5.81 4.17
C ALA A 23 -3.45 4.32 3.94
N THR A 24 -4.47 3.57 3.48
CA THR A 24 -4.27 2.20 3.04
C THR A 24 -3.36 2.25 1.83
N CYS A 25 -2.24 1.53 1.90
CA CYS A 25 -1.31 1.43 0.79
C CYS A 25 -1.81 0.35 -0.15
N ASP A 26 -2.77 0.74 -0.99
CA ASP A 26 -3.34 -0.15 -1.99
C ASP A 26 -2.49 -0.14 -3.26
N LEU A 27 -2.32 -1.32 -3.85
CA LEU A 27 -1.66 -1.48 -5.13
C LEU A 27 -2.71 -1.34 -6.23
N ASP A 28 -2.92 -0.10 -6.67
CA ASP A 28 -3.91 0.20 -7.70
C ASP A 28 -3.45 -0.30 -9.08
N PRO A 29 -4.34 -0.90 -9.88
CA PRO A 29 -3.99 -1.34 -11.23
C PRO A 29 -3.65 -0.14 -12.13
N ILE A 30 -2.70 -0.36 -13.03
CA ILE A 30 -2.41 0.61 -14.10
C ILE A 30 -3.59 0.62 -15.08
N THR A 31 -4.01 1.81 -15.48
CA THR A 31 -5.16 2.03 -16.38
C THR A 31 -4.76 2.89 -17.59
N GLY A 32 -5.63 2.98 -18.60
CA GLY A 32 -5.39 3.78 -19.80
C GLY A 32 -4.37 3.15 -20.76
N ASP A 33 -3.65 3.99 -21.49
CA ASP A 33 -2.68 3.55 -22.52
C ASP A 33 -1.53 2.74 -21.91
N ASP A 34 -1.11 3.06 -20.68
CA ASP A 34 -0.06 2.34 -19.96
C ASP A 34 -0.48 0.90 -19.59
N ALA A 35 -1.79 0.64 -19.48
CA ALA A 35 -2.28 -0.72 -19.27
C ALA A 35 -2.03 -1.62 -20.47
N GLU A 36 -1.94 -1.07 -21.69
CA GLU A 36 -1.63 -1.84 -22.90
C GLU A 36 -0.22 -2.42 -22.87
N PHE A 37 0.75 -1.63 -22.38
CA PHE A 37 2.13 -2.08 -22.19
C PHE A 37 2.20 -3.30 -21.27
N CYS A 38 1.30 -3.35 -20.30
CA CYS A 38 1.25 -4.39 -19.29
C CYS A 38 0.58 -5.70 -19.74
N ARG A 39 -0.06 -5.73 -20.91
CA ARG A 39 -0.73 -6.92 -21.46
C ARG A 39 0.24 -8.02 -21.92
N GLY A 40 1.54 -7.74 -21.99
CA GLY A 40 2.56 -8.66 -22.47
C GLY A 40 2.88 -9.86 -21.56
N GLY A 41 2.18 -10.02 -20.44
CA GLY A 41 2.41 -11.13 -19.49
C GLY A 41 3.60 -10.92 -18.56
N LEU A 42 3.95 -9.66 -18.25
CA LEU A 42 4.94 -9.35 -17.23
C LEU A 42 4.40 -9.73 -15.86
N HIS A 43 5.13 -10.60 -15.16
CA HIS A 43 4.85 -11.00 -13.80
C HIS A 43 6.01 -10.60 -12.88
N VAL A 44 5.73 -9.82 -11.84
CA VAL A 44 6.68 -9.32 -10.84
C VAL A 44 6.12 -9.63 -9.45
N VAL A 45 6.78 -10.56 -8.76
CA VAL A 45 6.32 -11.03 -7.45
C VAL A 45 7.41 -10.77 -6.41
N TYR A 46 7.07 -10.01 -5.37
CA TYR A 46 7.91 -9.84 -4.20
C TYR A 46 7.52 -10.84 -3.11
N PRO A 47 8.47 -11.47 -2.40
CA PRO A 47 8.16 -12.35 -1.26
C PRO A 47 7.30 -11.71 -0.18
N GLY A 48 7.51 -10.42 0.11
CA GLY A 48 6.85 -9.73 1.21
C GLY A 48 5.45 -9.19 0.92
N ILE A 49 5.09 -9.01 -0.37
CA ILE A 49 3.84 -8.33 -0.77
C ILE A 49 3.09 -9.05 -1.90
N GLY A 50 3.71 -10.04 -2.54
CA GLY A 50 3.12 -10.83 -3.60
C GLY A 50 3.20 -10.13 -4.96
N ASP A 51 2.20 -10.39 -5.79
CA ASP A 51 2.16 -9.94 -7.18
C ASP A 51 1.84 -8.44 -7.29
N VAL A 52 2.83 -7.68 -7.75
CA VAL A 52 2.74 -6.24 -8.00
C VAL A 52 2.72 -5.91 -9.49
N SER A 53 2.56 -6.92 -10.34
CA SER A 53 2.49 -6.75 -11.80
C SER A 53 1.38 -5.79 -12.17
N CYS A 54 1.70 -4.85 -13.05
CA CYS A 54 0.72 -3.95 -13.63
C CYS A 54 -0.07 -3.14 -12.60
N LYS A 55 0.59 -2.80 -11.50
CA LYS A 55 0.07 -1.93 -10.45
C LYS A 55 1.02 -0.77 -10.21
N HIS A 56 0.48 0.37 -9.80
CA HIS A 56 1.27 1.51 -9.36
C HIS A 56 1.95 1.16 -8.04
N ILE A 57 3.26 1.43 -7.94
CA ILE A 57 3.97 1.36 -6.66
C ILE A 57 3.53 2.57 -5.84
N PRO A 58 2.85 2.38 -4.69
CA PRO A 58 2.34 3.49 -3.92
C PRO A 58 3.49 4.20 -3.18
N LEU A 59 3.41 5.52 -3.08
CA LEU A 59 4.40 6.36 -2.39
C LEU A 59 4.07 6.58 -0.90
N CYS A 60 3.09 5.86 -0.38
CA CYS A 60 2.66 6.02 1.01
C CYS A 60 3.58 5.28 1.98
N GLN A 61 3.60 5.79 3.20
CA GLN A 61 4.33 5.19 4.32
C GLN A 61 5.81 4.92 3.97
N ASN A 62 6.31 3.73 4.31
CA ASN A 62 7.67 3.26 4.05
C ASN A 62 7.73 2.26 2.88
N PHE A 63 6.73 2.23 1.99
CA PHE A 63 6.61 1.20 0.96
C PHE A 63 7.90 1.07 0.13
N THR A 64 8.43 2.18 -0.38
CA THR A 64 9.69 2.19 -1.15
C THR A 64 10.88 1.73 -0.31
N HIS A 65 10.92 2.08 0.98
CA HIS A 65 11.97 1.64 1.88
C HIS A 65 11.91 0.12 2.08
N ASP A 66 10.72 -0.43 2.31
CA ASP A 66 10.51 -1.86 2.53
C ASP A 66 10.74 -2.67 1.24
N LEU A 67 10.33 -2.12 0.09
CA LEU A 67 10.61 -2.68 -1.23
C LEU A 67 12.12 -2.88 -1.47
N ILE A 68 12.93 -1.89 -1.08
CA ILE A 68 14.38 -1.91 -1.30
C ILE A 68 15.10 -2.74 -0.24
N ASN A 69 14.71 -2.63 1.03
CA ASN A 69 15.51 -3.12 2.16
C ASN A 69 14.95 -4.37 2.85
N VAL A 70 13.67 -4.67 2.68
CA VAL A 70 12.96 -5.68 3.49
C VAL A 70 12.44 -6.84 2.65
N TRP A 71 11.74 -6.56 1.55
CA TRP A 71 11.01 -7.60 0.81
C TRP A 71 11.89 -8.48 -0.09
N GLY A 72 13.19 -8.17 -0.19
CA GLY A 72 14.14 -8.90 -1.01
C GLY A 72 13.90 -8.68 -2.52
N PRO A 73 14.77 -9.24 -3.38
CA PRO A 73 14.62 -9.08 -4.82
C PRO A 73 13.36 -9.78 -5.33
N PRO A 74 12.67 -9.21 -6.32
CA PRO A 74 11.48 -9.83 -6.90
C PRO A 74 11.84 -10.99 -7.83
N VAL A 75 10.89 -11.90 -8.00
CA VAL A 75 10.88 -12.84 -9.11
C VAL A 75 10.20 -12.18 -10.29
N VAL A 76 10.94 -12.02 -11.40
CA VAL A 76 10.45 -11.39 -12.64
C VAL A 76 10.33 -12.46 -13.72
N THR A 77 9.15 -12.57 -14.32
CA THR A 77 8.88 -13.44 -15.47
C THR A 77 8.25 -12.62 -16.57
N PHE A 78 8.85 -12.63 -17.77
CA PHE A 78 8.26 -11.99 -18.94
C PHE A 78 8.41 -12.94 -20.15
N PRO A 79 7.36 -13.72 -20.49
CA PRO A 79 7.47 -14.77 -21.50
C PRO A 79 7.89 -14.28 -22.88
N ASN A 80 7.61 -13.01 -23.18
CA ASN A 80 7.89 -12.38 -24.47
C ASN A 80 9.20 -11.59 -24.48
N ALA A 81 10.03 -11.69 -23.42
CA ALA A 81 11.37 -11.12 -23.45
C ALA A 81 12.22 -11.87 -24.49
N GLN A 82 12.66 -11.17 -25.54
CA GLN A 82 13.81 -11.61 -26.34
C GLN A 82 15.08 -11.06 -25.67
N GLU A 83 16.10 -11.91 -25.54
CA GLU A 83 17.46 -11.49 -25.12
C GLU A 83 18.16 -10.61 -26.16
#